data_AF-A0A927TB59-F1
#
_entry.id   AF-A0A927TB59-F1
#
_cell.length_a   1.000
_cell.length_b   1.000
_cell.length_c   1.000
_cell.angle_alpha   90.00
_cell.angle_beta   90.00
_cell.angle_gamma   90.00
#
_symmetry.space_group_name_H-M   'P 1'
#
loop_
_entity.id
_entity.type
_entity.pdbx_description
1 polymer ?
#
loop_
_entity_poly.entity_id
_entity_poly.type
_entity_poly.pdbx_seq_one_letter_code
_entity_poly.pdbx_strand_id
1 'polypeptide(L)'
;MQFVKFSLVGVLNTLISEGVYVIIVFLGGHYLVASIIGFSLSVVNAYYWNSRYVFKEDKEESHRVWWKAFLKTYVAYSGGQLLNMGLLILWVDIVKISRWLGWLADWFIMLGIQQLDAETIGEIVAAGINLVVTVPINYLLNKYWAFGKRKEN
;
A
#
# COMPACT_ATOMS: atom_id res chain seq x y z
N MET A 1 -5.91 -14.81 11.83
CA MET A 1 -6.77 -13.60 11.72
C MET A 1 -6.03 -12.26 11.66
N GLN A 2 -4.78 -12.13 12.11
CA GLN A 2 -4.07 -10.84 12.07
C GLN A 2 -3.85 -10.28 10.64
N PHE A 3 -3.58 -11.15 9.65
CA PHE A 3 -3.42 -10.73 8.25
C PHE A 3 -4.69 -10.04 7.71
N VAL A 4 -5.87 -10.60 7.92
CA VAL A 4 -7.14 -10.00 7.49
C VAL A 4 -7.36 -8.61 8.12
N LYS A 5 -7.07 -8.47 9.42
CA LYS A 5 -7.14 -7.17 10.11
C LYS A 5 -6.15 -6.17 9.52
N PHE A 6 -4.93 -6.61 9.23
CA PHE A 6 -3.91 -5.79 8.59
C PHE A 6 -4.34 -5.34 7.19
N SER A 7 -4.87 -6.24 6.37
CA SER A 7 -5.40 -5.93 5.05
C SER A 7 -6.54 -4.91 5.12
N LEU A 8 -7.46 -5.04 6.09
CA LEU A 8 -8.53 -4.06 6.32
C LEU A 8 -7.98 -2.68 6.67
N VAL A 9 -6.98 -2.62 7.56
CA VAL A 9 -6.27 -1.37 7.88
C VAL A 9 -5.56 -0.82 6.65
N GLY A 10 -5.03 -1.67 5.78
CA GLY A 10 -4.42 -1.28 4.49
C GLY A 10 -5.43 -0.62 3.55
N VAL A 11 -6.64 -1.17 3.41
CA VAL A 11 -7.70 -0.54 2.60
C VAL A 11 -8.06 0.83 3.17
N LEU A 12 -8.26 0.92 4.49
CA LEU A 12 -8.53 2.20 5.16
C LEU A 12 -7.38 3.21 4.97
N ASN A 13 -6.14 2.73 4.97
CA ASN A 13 -4.95 3.54 4.73
C ASN A 13 -4.99 4.21 3.36
N THR A 14 -5.28 3.44 2.31
CA THR A 14 -5.39 3.94 0.94
C THR A 14 -6.54 4.94 0.81
N LEU A 15 -7.71 4.65 1.39
CA LEU A 15 -8.85 5.57 1.37
C LEU A 15 -8.53 6.91 2.04
N ILE A 16 -7.78 6.91 3.14
CA ILE A 16 -7.34 8.13 3.80
C ILE A 16 -6.33 8.89 2.93
N SER A 17 -5.34 8.20 2.37
CA SER A 17 -4.34 8.83 1.49
C SER A 17 -5.01 9.53 0.29
N GLU A 18 -5.86 8.79 -0.43
CA GLU A 18 -6.56 9.29 -1.61
C GLU A 18 -7.61 10.35 -1.25
N GLY A 19 -8.34 10.16 -0.15
CA GLY A 19 -9.31 11.15 0.33
C GLY A 19 -8.66 12.49 0.65
N VAL A 20 -7.52 12.48 1.36
CA VAL A 20 -6.74 13.70 1.64
C VAL A 20 -6.20 14.32 0.36
N TYR A 21 -5.68 13.50 -0.55
CA TYR A 21 -5.20 13.95 -1.85
C TYR A 21 -6.28 14.72 -2.62
N VAL A 22 -7.46 14.11 -2.78
CA VAL A 22 -8.60 14.70 -3.51
C VAL A 22 -9.03 16.01 -2.85
N ILE A 23 -9.16 16.04 -1.52
CA ILE A 23 -9.59 17.26 -0.80
C ILE A 23 -8.62 18.41 -1.04
N ILE A 24 -7.30 18.18 -0.89
CA ILE A 24 -6.31 19.25 -1.04
C ILE A 24 -6.26 19.75 -2.49
N VAL A 25 -6.29 18.85 -3.47
CA VAL A 25 -6.29 19.23 -4.90
C VAL A 25 -7.57 19.98 -5.25
N PHE A 26 -8.73 19.55 -4.75
CA PHE A 26 -10.02 20.23 -4.97
C PHE A 26 -10.04 21.65 -4.41
N LEU A 27 -9.33 21.90 -3.30
CA LEU A 27 -9.15 23.23 -2.72
C LEU A 27 -8.09 24.09 -3.45
N GLY A 28 -7.58 23.63 -4.61
CA GLY A 28 -6.56 24.32 -5.40
C GLY A 28 -5.13 24.11 -4.89
N GLY A 29 -4.91 23.16 -3.97
CA GLY A 29 -3.58 22.81 -3.48
C GLY A 29 -2.76 22.03 -4.52
N HIS A 30 -1.43 22.12 -4.40
CA HIS A 30 -0.52 21.43 -5.31
C HIS A 30 -0.54 19.90 -5.10
N TYR A 31 -0.70 19.13 -6.18
CA TYR A 31 -0.86 17.67 -6.13
C TYR A 31 0.29 16.92 -5.43
N LEU A 32 1.54 17.39 -5.58
CA LEU A 32 2.68 16.80 -4.85
C LEU A 32 2.55 17.00 -3.33
N VAL A 33 2.13 18.19 -2.91
CA VAL A 33 1.92 18.50 -1.49
C VAL A 33 0.76 17.66 -0.96
N ALA A 34 -0.31 17.54 -1.73
CA ALA A 34 -1.45 16.69 -1.42
C ALA A 34 -1.05 15.22 -1.23
N SER A 35 -0.21 14.69 -2.13
CA SER A 35 0.29 13.31 -2.07
C SER A 35 1.18 13.07 -0.86
N ILE A 36 2.11 13.98 -0.54
CA ILE A 36 2.99 13.87 0.62
C ILE A 36 2.19 13.89 1.93
N ILE A 37 1.23 14.81 2.06
CA ILE A 37 0.38 14.92 3.25
C ILE A 37 -0.53 13.70 3.37
N GLY A 38 -1.18 13.29 2.28
CA GLY A 38 -2.06 12.11 2.24
C GLY A 38 -1.32 10.85 2.66
N PHE A 39 -0.14 10.60 2.07
CA PHE A 39 0.70 9.47 2.45
C PHE A 39 1.09 9.53 3.93
N SER A 40 1.55 10.69 4.42
CA SER A 40 1.99 10.85 5.82
C SER A 40 0.85 10.57 6.81
N LEU A 41 -0.34 11.13 6.56
CA LEU A 41 -1.52 10.90 7.40
C LEU A 41 -1.99 9.45 7.34
N SER A 42 -1.87 8.81 6.18
CA SER A 42 -2.14 7.39 6.03
C SER A 42 -1.24 6.58 6.97
N VAL A 43 0.08 6.79 6.96
CA VAL A 43 1.02 6.05 7.82
C VAL A 43 0.71 6.25 9.30
N VAL A 44 0.33 7.45 9.71
CA VAL A 44 -0.11 7.72 11.10
C VAL A 44 -1.35 6.89 11.46
N ASN A 45 -2.36 6.87 10.58
CA ASN A 45 -3.55 6.04 10.77
C ASN A 45 -3.21 4.54 10.81
N ALA A 46 -2.37 4.07 9.88
CA ALA A 46 -1.91 2.70 9.84
C ALA A 46 -1.21 2.30 11.13
N TYR A 47 -0.29 3.12 11.63
CA TYR A 47 0.38 2.89 12.91
C TYR A 47 -0.62 2.78 14.07
N TYR A 48 -1.57 3.72 14.16
CA TYR A 48 -2.58 3.74 15.21
C TYR A 48 -3.39 2.43 15.26
N TRP A 49 -3.95 2.01 14.12
CA TRP A 49 -4.74 0.79 14.05
C TRP A 49 -3.90 -0.48 14.16
N ASN A 50 -2.71 -0.50 13.55
CA ASN A 50 -1.82 -1.66 13.65
C ASN A 50 -1.38 -1.90 15.10
N SER A 51 -1.03 -0.84 15.84
CA SER A 51 -0.64 -0.93 17.24
C SER A 51 -1.80 -1.38 18.15
N ARG A 52 -2.99 -0.79 17.98
CA ARG A 52 -4.11 -0.98 18.93
C ARG A 52 -5.03 -2.16 18.59
N TYR A 53 -5.17 -2.51 17.31
CA TYR A 53 -6.15 -3.48 16.82
C TYR A 53 -5.53 -4.75 16.24
N VAL A 54 -4.45 -4.63 15.46
CA VAL A 54 -3.83 -5.76 14.74
C VAL A 54 -2.79 -6.48 15.60
N PHE A 55 -1.83 -5.74 16.13
CA PHE A 55 -0.65 -6.24 16.86
C PHE A 55 -0.67 -5.76 18.32
N LYS A 56 -1.74 -6.13 19.03
CA LYS A 56 -1.92 -5.81 20.44
C LYS A 56 -0.72 -6.30 21.26
N GLU A 57 -0.26 -5.45 22.17
CA GLU A 57 0.76 -5.81 23.14
C GLU A 57 0.15 -6.68 24.23
N ASP A 58 0.82 -7.78 24.56
CA ASP A 58 0.48 -8.62 25.70
C ASP A 58 0.81 -7.85 26.99
N LYS A 59 -0.12 -7.80 27.94
CA LYS A 59 0.01 -6.98 29.17
C LYS A 59 1.19 -7.38 30.07
N GLU A 60 1.77 -8.55 29.84
CA GLU A 60 2.88 -9.12 30.63
C GLU A 60 4.26 -8.87 30.02
N GLU A 61 4.35 -8.32 28.80
CA GLU A 61 5.63 -8.10 28.12
C GLU A 61 6.08 -6.62 28.12
N SER A 62 7.40 -6.43 28.08
CA SER A 62 8.09 -5.13 28.03
C SER A 62 7.42 -4.16 27.05
N HIS A 63 7.02 -2.99 27.57
CA HIS A 63 6.27 -1.97 26.84
C HIS A 63 7.02 -1.56 25.57
N ARG A 64 6.37 -1.64 24.41
CA ARG A 64 7.03 -1.23 23.17
C ARG A 64 7.23 0.29 23.18
N VAL A 65 8.43 0.72 22.82
CA VAL A 65 8.72 2.15 22.66
C VAL A 65 7.97 2.69 21.44
N TRP A 66 6.91 3.47 21.68
CA TRP A 66 5.97 3.92 20.65
C TRP A 66 6.64 4.62 19.45
N TRP A 67 7.60 5.52 19.69
CA TRP A 67 8.22 6.28 18.60
C TRP A 67 9.11 5.40 17.72
N LYS A 68 9.74 4.37 18.29
CA LYS A 68 10.51 3.38 17.53
C LYS A 68 9.58 2.53 16.66
N ALA A 69 8.44 2.11 17.22
CA ALA A 69 7.43 1.37 16.48
C ALA A 69 6.82 2.21 15.33
N PHE A 70 6.54 3.48 15.60
CA PHE A 70 6.09 4.45 14.60
C PHE A 70 7.10 4.61 13.47
N LEU A 71 8.37 4.89 13.79
CA LEU A 71 9.41 5.07 12.78
C LEU A 71 9.62 3.81 11.93
N LYS A 72 9.62 2.63 12.54
CA LYS A 72 9.69 1.36 11.80
C LYS A 72 8.47 1.14 10.91
N THR A 73 7.28 1.50 11.38
CA THR A 73 6.06 1.45 10.56
C THR A 73 6.21 2.38 9.36
N TYR A 74 6.67 3.62 9.57
CA TYR A 74 6.92 4.57 8.49
C TYR A 74 7.91 4.04 7.46
N VAL A 75 9.03 3.47 7.91
CA VAL A 75 10.01 2.84 7.02
C VAL A 75 9.41 1.66 6.26
N ALA A 76 8.60 0.82 6.92
CA ALA A 76 7.95 -0.31 6.25
C ALA A 76 6.98 0.14 5.15
N TYR A 77 6.14 1.14 5.42
CA TYR A 77 5.19 1.66 4.43
C TYR A 77 5.89 2.40 3.28
N SER A 78 6.90 3.22 3.57
CA SER A 78 7.70 3.89 2.52
C SER A 78 8.49 2.89 1.68
N GLY A 79 9.11 1.88 2.31
CA GLY A 79 9.79 0.80 1.60
C GLY A 79 8.83 -0.01 0.72
N GLY A 80 7.62 -0.28 1.23
CA GLY A 80 6.55 -0.90 0.46
C GLY A 80 6.12 -0.07 -0.76
N GLN A 81 6.04 1.25 -0.62
CA GLN A 81 5.74 2.17 -1.72
C GLN A 81 6.85 2.14 -2.78
N LEU A 82 8.11 2.17 -2.37
CA LEU A 82 9.25 2.08 -3.30
C LEU A 82 9.29 0.72 -4.01
N LEU A 83 9.01 -0.37 -3.29
CA LEU A 83 8.89 -1.70 -3.89
C LEU A 83 7.75 -1.74 -4.90
N ASN A 84 6.59 -1.14 -4.59
CA ASN A 84 5.47 -1.03 -5.52
C ASN A 84 5.89 -0.32 -6.81
N MET A 85 6.56 0.83 -6.71
CA MET A 85 7.08 1.56 -7.88
C MET A 85 8.07 0.71 -8.69
N GLY A 86 9.03 0.07 -8.04
CA GLY A 86 10.01 -0.80 -8.71
C GLY A 86 9.37 -1.98 -9.43
N LEU A 87 8.35 -2.60 -8.82
CA LEU A 87 7.59 -3.68 -9.45
C LEU A 87 6.72 -3.18 -10.60
N LEU A 88 6.12 -1.99 -10.50
CA LEU A 88 5.39 -1.39 -11.64
C LEU A 88 6.32 -1.21 -12.85
N ILE A 89 7.51 -0.64 -12.65
CA ILE A 89 8.54 -0.50 -13.71
C ILE A 89 8.89 -1.89 -14.28
N LEU A 90 9.06 -2.90 -13.41
CA LEU A 90 9.34 -4.26 -13.85
C LEU A 90 8.22 -4.81 -14.75
N TRP A 91 6.95 -4.72 -14.33
CA TRP A 91 5.84 -5.32 -15.08
C TRP A 91 5.49 -4.53 -16.35
N VAL A 92 5.46 -3.20 -16.27
CA VAL A 92 5.00 -2.33 -17.35
C VAL A 92 6.12 -2.07 -18.35
N ASP A 93 7.31 -1.63 -17.90
CA ASP A 93 8.36 -1.18 -18.81
C ASP A 93 9.28 -2.32 -19.28
N ILE A 94 9.63 -3.24 -18.37
CA ILE A 94 10.59 -4.32 -18.65
C ILE A 94 9.88 -5.53 -19.25
N VAL A 95 8.91 -6.10 -18.52
CA VAL A 95 8.18 -7.31 -18.95
C VAL A 95 7.15 -6.98 -20.04
N LYS A 96 6.60 -5.76 -20.04
CA LYS A 96 5.57 -5.30 -20.98
C LYS A 96 4.36 -6.23 -21.00
N ILE A 97 3.77 -6.44 -19.82
CA ILE A 97 2.68 -7.42 -19.65
C ILE A 97 1.48 -7.13 -20.57
N SER A 98 1.28 -5.87 -20.98
CA SER A 98 0.26 -5.44 -21.95
C SER A 98 0.27 -6.25 -23.24
N ARG A 99 1.45 -6.72 -23.69
CA ARG A 99 1.61 -7.54 -24.90
C ARG A 99 0.85 -8.86 -24.85
N TRP A 100 0.60 -9.39 -23.66
CA TRP A 100 -0.10 -10.66 -23.45
C TRP A 100 -1.60 -10.48 -23.17
N LEU A 101 -2.07 -9.24 -23.09
CA LEU A 101 -3.42 -8.88 -22.65
C LEU A 101 -4.28 -8.32 -23.79
N GLY A 102 -3.82 -8.40 -25.05
CA GLY A 102 -4.58 -7.95 -26.22
C GLY A 102 -5.96 -8.60 -26.32
N TRP A 103 -6.06 -9.90 -26.04
CA TRP A 103 -7.34 -10.62 -26.02
C TRP A 103 -8.36 -10.04 -25.03
N LEU A 104 -7.89 -9.48 -23.91
CA LEU A 104 -8.75 -8.87 -22.91
C LEU A 104 -9.13 -7.44 -23.31
N ALA A 105 -8.20 -6.70 -23.92
CA ALA A 105 -8.48 -5.38 -24.50
C ALA A 105 -9.53 -5.46 -25.62
N ASP A 106 -9.38 -6.41 -26.53
CA ASP A 106 -10.33 -6.64 -27.63
C ASP A 106 -11.74 -6.94 -27.10
N TRP A 107 -11.84 -7.69 -25.98
CA TRP A 107 -13.10 -7.95 -25.32
C TRP A 107 -13.78 -6.68 -24.79
N PHE A 108 -13.03 -5.76 -24.16
CA PHE A 108 -13.56 -4.48 -23.70
C PHE A 108 -13.94 -3.54 -24.85
N ILE A 109 -13.14 -3.50 -25.92
CA ILE A 109 -13.44 -2.74 -27.13
C ILE A 109 -14.74 -3.24 -27.77
N MET A 110 -14.95 -4.56 -27.81
CA MET A 110 -16.19 -5.17 -28.31
C MET A 110 -17.42 -4.78 -27.47
N LEU A 111 -17.24 -4.57 -26.16
CA LEU A 111 -18.28 -4.04 -25.26
C LEU A 111 -18.48 -2.52 -25.40
N GLY A 112 -17.74 -1.85 -26.30
CA GLY A 112 -17.81 -0.42 -26.54
C GLY A 112 -16.95 0.44 -25.60
N ILE A 113 -16.12 -0.17 -24.75
CA ILE A 113 -15.27 0.53 -23.77
C ILE A 113 -13.88 0.75 -24.39
N GLN A 114 -13.76 1.80 -25.20
CA GLN A 114 -12.53 2.10 -25.93
C GLN A 114 -11.38 2.61 -25.05
N GLN A 115 -11.66 3.04 -23.82
CA GLN A 115 -10.64 3.56 -22.90
C GLN A 115 -9.79 2.46 -22.24
N LEU A 116 -10.18 1.19 -22.37
CA LEU A 116 -9.47 0.04 -21.81
C LEU A 116 -8.68 -0.67 -22.91
N ASP A 117 -7.67 0.00 -23.44
CA ASP A 117 -6.70 -0.62 -24.33
C ASP A 117 -5.75 -1.57 -23.58
N ALA A 118 -4.93 -2.31 -24.34
CA ALA A 118 -4.03 -3.30 -23.76
C ALA A 118 -2.99 -2.70 -22.81
N GLU A 119 -2.60 -1.43 -23.01
CA GLU A 119 -1.67 -0.71 -22.16
C GLU A 119 -2.32 -0.40 -20.81
N THR A 120 -3.49 0.24 -20.82
CA THR A 120 -4.27 0.56 -19.60
C THR A 120 -4.60 -0.70 -18.81
N ILE A 121 -5.03 -1.76 -19.48
CA ILE A 121 -5.29 -3.07 -18.83
C ILE A 121 -4.00 -3.65 -18.25
N GLY A 122 -2.88 -3.52 -18.97
CA GLY A 122 -1.56 -3.92 -18.47
C GLY A 122 -1.19 -3.21 -17.17
N GLU A 123 -1.37 -1.89 -17.10
CA GLU A 123 -1.10 -1.13 -15.88
C GLU A 123 -2.00 -1.57 -14.71
N ILE A 124 -3.30 -1.77 -14.97
CA ILE A 124 -4.27 -2.24 -13.96
C ILE A 124 -3.90 -3.63 -13.45
N VAL A 125 -3.57 -4.56 -14.35
CA VAL A 125 -3.17 -5.93 -13.98
C VAL A 125 -1.86 -5.92 -13.22
N ALA A 126 -0.87 -5.11 -13.63
CA ALA A 126 0.39 -4.95 -12.92
C ALA A 126 0.19 -4.42 -11.49
N ALA A 127 -0.66 -3.41 -11.32
CA ALA A 127 -1.03 -2.90 -10.01
C ALA A 127 -1.72 -3.98 -9.15
N GLY A 128 -2.61 -4.78 -9.74
CA GLY A 128 -3.26 -5.92 -9.09
C GLY A 128 -2.26 -6.98 -8.61
N ILE A 129 -1.32 -7.39 -9.47
CA ILE A 129 -0.24 -8.33 -9.12
C ILE A 129 0.61 -7.75 -7.99
N ASN A 130 0.92 -6.45 -8.04
CA ASN A 130 1.69 -5.79 -6.99
C ASN A 130 1.00 -5.83 -5.63
N LEU A 131 -0.33 -5.70 -5.56
CA LEU A 131 -1.04 -5.84 -4.29
C LEU A 131 -0.85 -7.24 -3.67
N VAL A 132 -0.87 -8.29 -4.49
CA VAL A 132 -0.66 -9.68 -4.04
C VAL A 132 0.75 -9.88 -3.46
N VAL A 133 1.76 -9.16 -3.97
CA VAL A 133 3.15 -9.26 -3.50
C VAL A 133 3.42 -8.32 -2.32
N THR A 134 3.05 -7.05 -2.45
CA THR A 134 3.40 -5.99 -1.50
C THR A 134 2.63 -6.10 -0.18
N VAL A 135 1.36 -6.53 -0.19
CA VAL A 135 0.55 -6.64 1.04
C VAL A 135 1.13 -7.69 2.00
N PRO A 136 1.45 -8.94 1.57
CA PRO A 136 2.13 -9.90 2.42
C PRO A 136 3.49 -9.41 2.91
N ILE A 137 4.32 -8.81 2.06
CA ILE A 137 5.63 -8.28 2.46
C ILE A 137 5.48 -7.21 3.54
N ASN A 138 4.57 -6.26 3.34
CA ASN A 138 4.28 -5.21 4.33
C ASN A 138 3.74 -5.80 5.64
N TYR A 139 2.89 -6.83 5.57
CA TYR A 139 2.41 -7.53 6.76
C TYR A 139 3.56 -8.19 7.53
N LEU A 140 4.45 -8.92 6.83
CA LEU A 140 5.59 -9.62 7.45
C LEU A 140 6.57 -8.62 8.08
N LEU A 141 6.91 -7.53 7.38
CA LEU A 141 7.74 -6.45 7.91
C LEU A 141 7.13 -5.83 9.16
N ASN A 142 5.84 -5.51 9.13
CA ASN A 142 5.19 -4.95 10.31
C ASN A 142 5.15 -5.95 11.45
N LYS A 143 4.75 -7.20 11.20
CA LYS A 143 4.63 -8.24 12.22
C LYS A 143 5.94 -8.57 12.91
N TYR A 144 7.02 -8.77 12.14
CA TYR A 144 8.28 -9.29 12.67
C TYR A 144 9.30 -8.20 13.00
N TRP A 145 9.22 -7.02 12.38
CA TRP A 145 10.20 -5.96 12.58
C TRP A 145 9.64 -4.74 13.31
N ALA A 146 8.51 -4.18 12.85
CA ALA A 146 7.91 -2.99 13.47
C ALA A 146 7.28 -3.30 14.83
N PHE A 147 6.51 -4.39 14.88
CA PHE A 147 5.76 -4.88 16.04
C PHE A 147 6.32 -6.20 16.60
N GLY A 148 7.43 -6.70 16.06
CA GLY A 148 8.06 -7.93 16.55
C GLY A 148 8.56 -7.79 17.99
N LYS A 149 8.46 -8.88 18.76
CA LYS A 149 9.01 -8.97 20.12
C LYS A 149 10.54 -8.82 20.04
N ARG A 150 11.13 -7.90 20.82
CA ARG A 150 12.59 -7.89 21.01
C ARG A 150 12.94 -9.04 21.92
N LYS A 151 13.90 -9.88 21.53
CA LYS A 151 14.68 -10.60 22.52
C LYS A 151 15.49 -9.54 23.27
N GLU A 152 15.17 -9.30 24.52
CA GLU A 152 16.11 -8.65 25.43
C GLU A 152 17.32 -9.60 25.52
N ASN A 153 18.46 -9.14 25.01
CA ASN A 153 19.77 -9.75 25.27
C ASN A 153 20.35 -9.09 26.51
#